data_AF-A0A8T2P154-F1
#
_entry.id   AF-A0A8T2P154-F1
#
_cell.length_a   1.000
_cell.length_b   1.000
_cell.length_c   1.000
_cell.angle_alpha   90.00
_cell.angle_beta   90.00
_cell.angle_gamma   90.00
#
_symmetry.space_group_name_H-M   'P 1'
#
loop_
_entity.id
_entity.type
_entity.pdbx_description
1 polymer ?
#
loop_
_entity_poly.entity_id
_entity_poly.type
_entity_poly.pdbx_seq_one_letter_code
_entity_poly.pdbx_strand_id
1 'polypeptide(L)'
;MPRSIATSWIEFNSPVSLDVVRAENPNLRHGGRFRPSDCEALQKVAIIIPFRNRDEHLKFWLFYLHPILQRQQLDYGDGDEVFNRAKLLNVGYMEALKEYDYDCFVFSDVDLIPMDDRNTYKCFSQPRHLSVSMDKFGFRLSSRGMSISRPSGAIGKCRMIRHDRDKQNEPNPQRFDRIAHTRETMNRDGINTLTYKVVRVEKDQLYTKITVDVGKPTQ
;
A
#
# COMPACT_ATOMS: atom_id res chain seq x y z
N MET A 1 -11.86 -12.70 20.84
CA MET A 1 -12.62 -13.46 19.81
C MET A 1 -11.90 -13.29 18.48
N PRO A 2 -11.49 -14.36 17.77
CA PRO A 2 -10.91 -14.21 16.45
C PRO A 2 -12.00 -13.64 15.53
N ARG A 3 -11.77 -12.47 14.91
CA ARG A 3 -12.68 -11.94 13.89
C ARG A 3 -12.74 -12.98 12.76
N SER A 4 -13.93 -13.53 12.52
CA SER A 4 -14.18 -14.54 11.49
C SER A 4 -13.80 -14.04 10.10
N ILE A 5 -13.21 -14.93 9.29
CA ILE A 5 -12.89 -14.70 7.87
C ILE A 5 -14.19 -14.47 7.08
N ALA A 6 -14.23 -13.43 6.24
CA ALA A 6 -14.84 -13.36 4.90
C ALA A 6 -15.31 -11.95 4.54
N THR A 7 -15.78 -11.15 5.49
CA THR A 7 -16.17 -9.74 5.26
C THR A 7 -16.02 -8.96 6.55
N SER A 8 -15.21 -7.90 6.53
CA SER A 8 -14.99 -7.03 7.69
C SER A 8 -15.92 -5.82 7.65
N TRP A 9 -16.65 -5.60 8.74
CA TRP A 9 -17.32 -4.32 8.99
C TRP A 9 -16.24 -3.31 9.41
N ILE A 10 -15.87 -2.43 8.48
CA ILE A 10 -14.84 -1.41 8.68
C ILE A 10 -15.50 -0.11 9.11
N GLU A 11 -15.09 0.45 10.24
CA GLU A 11 -15.53 1.74 10.74
C GLU A 11 -14.34 2.65 11.07
N PHE A 12 -14.55 3.96 10.95
CA PHE A 12 -13.54 5.01 11.17
C PHE A 12 -14.00 6.07 12.19
N ASN A 13 -15.01 5.73 13.00
CA ASN A 13 -15.63 6.64 13.98
C ASN A 13 -14.87 6.69 15.32
N SER A 14 -14.02 5.70 15.58
CA SER A 14 -13.34 5.54 16.87
C SER A 14 -11.83 5.70 16.67
N PRO A 15 -11.15 6.47 17.54
CA PRO A 15 -9.71 6.65 17.43
C PRO A 15 -8.97 5.33 17.64
N VAL A 16 -7.87 5.14 16.92
CA VAL A 16 -7.02 3.95 17.02
C VAL A 16 -5.76 4.29 17.82
N SER A 17 -5.43 3.46 18.81
CA SER A 17 -4.16 3.54 19.54
C SER A 17 -3.17 2.51 18.99
N LEU A 18 -1.97 2.96 18.60
CA LEU A 18 -0.92 2.06 18.13
C LEU A 18 -0.45 1.08 19.21
N ASP A 19 -0.54 1.43 20.49
CA ASP A 19 -0.19 0.53 21.59
C ASP A 19 -1.14 -0.68 21.65
N VAL A 20 -2.42 -0.44 21.37
CA VAL A 20 -3.42 -1.51 21.24
C VAL A 20 -3.11 -2.37 20.02
N VAL A 21 -2.79 -1.76 18.87
CA VAL A 21 -2.43 -2.50 17.66
C VAL A 21 -1.20 -3.39 17.90
N ARG A 22 -0.18 -2.89 18.59
CA ARG A 22 1.01 -3.68 18.98
C ARG A 22 0.64 -4.85 19.89
N ALA A 23 -0.14 -4.59 20.93
CA ALA A 23 -0.56 -5.62 21.89
C ALA A 23 -1.41 -6.72 21.23
N GLU A 24 -2.27 -6.38 20.28
CA GLU A 24 -3.11 -7.33 19.54
C GLU A 24 -2.34 -8.11 18.45
N ASN A 25 -1.12 -7.66 18.09
CA ASN A 25 -0.29 -8.29 17.06
C ASN A 25 1.11 -8.67 17.59
N PRO A 26 1.20 -9.52 18.63
CA PRO A 26 2.47 -9.83 19.30
C PRO A 26 3.47 -10.59 18.42
N ASN A 27 2.99 -11.22 17.34
CA ASN A 27 3.82 -11.97 16.41
C ASN A 27 4.56 -11.07 15.40
N LEU A 28 4.28 -9.76 15.38
CA LEU A 28 5.01 -8.81 14.57
C LEU A 28 6.39 -8.54 15.15
N ARG A 29 7.39 -8.61 14.27
CA ARG A 29 8.76 -8.20 14.55
C ARG A 29 8.96 -6.74 14.14
N HIS A 30 9.99 -6.11 14.71
CA HIS A 30 10.40 -4.75 14.34
C HIS A 30 10.48 -4.54 12.82
N GLY A 31 10.04 -3.36 12.39
CA GLY A 31 9.87 -2.98 10.99
C GLY A 31 8.56 -3.44 10.37
N GLY A 32 7.56 -3.86 11.16
CA GLY A 32 6.29 -4.36 10.63
C GLY A 32 6.40 -5.72 9.96
N ARG A 33 7.38 -6.54 10.37
CA ARG A 33 7.68 -7.81 9.71
C ARG A 33 6.89 -8.96 10.32
N PHE A 34 6.37 -9.83 9.45
CA PHE A 34 5.74 -11.08 9.86
C PHE A 34 6.16 -12.21 8.93
N ARG A 35 6.32 -13.40 9.50
CA ARG A 35 6.46 -14.66 8.76
C ARG A 35 5.71 -15.75 9.53
N PRO A 36 4.90 -16.60 8.87
CA PRO A 36 4.25 -17.73 9.53
C PRO A 36 5.28 -18.63 10.23
N SER A 37 4.93 -19.14 11.41
CA SER A 37 5.81 -20.03 12.19
C SER A 37 5.58 -21.51 11.87
N ASP A 38 4.43 -21.84 11.32
CA ASP A 38 3.91 -23.19 11.07
C ASP A 38 4.04 -23.62 9.61
N CYS A 39 4.40 -22.70 8.70
CA CYS A 39 4.58 -22.99 7.28
C CYS A 39 5.60 -22.04 6.62
N GLU A 40 6.02 -22.39 5.40
CA GLU A 40 6.78 -21.47 4.55
C GLU A 40 5.83 -20.71 3.62
N ALA A 41 5.90 -19.38 3.67
CA ALA A 41 5.11 -18.53 2.79
C ALA A 41 5.57 -18.69 1.34
N LEU A 42 4.61 -18.76 0.42
CA LEU A 42 4.89 -18.92 -1.02
C LEU A 42 5.54 -17.70 -1.66
N GLN A 43 5.38 -16.52 -1.05
CA GLN A 43 5.86 -15.24 -1.55
C GLN A 43 6.31 -14.35 -0.41
N LYS A 44 7.35 -13.57 -0.68
CA LYS A 44 7.89 -12.53 0.19
C LYS A 44 7.41 -11.17 -0.30
N VAL A 45 6.49 -10.56 0.43
CA VAL A 45 5.74 -9.37 0.01
C VAL A 45 6.24 -8.11 0.72
N ALA A 46 6.74 -7.14 -0.03
CA ALA A 46 6.92 -5.77 0.44
C ALA A 46 5.62 -5.00 0.22
N ILE A 47 5.05 -4.44 1.28
CA ILE A 47 3.94 -3.49 1.17
C ILE A 47 4.54 -2.09 1.25
N ILE A 48 4.25 -1.29 0.24
CA ILE A 48 4.80 0.06 0.08
C ILE A 48 3.64 1.03 0.10
N ILE A 49 3.68 1.93 1.08
CA ILE A 49 2.66 2.95 1.29
C ILE A 49 3.29 4.32 1.02
N PRO A 50 2.87 5.03 -0.05
CA PRO A 50 3.26 6.42 -0.22
C PRO A 50 2.53 7.26 0.85
N PHE A 51 3.29 7.93 1.70
CA PHE A 51 2.75 8.61 2.87
C PHE A 51 3.13 10.09 2.95
N ARG A 52 2.23 10.89 3.51
CA ARG A 52 2.50 12.28 3.91
C ARG A 52 1.41 12.80 4.82
N ASN A 53 1.76 13.20 6.05
CA ASN A 53 0.86 13.87 7.01
C ASN A 53 -0.50 13.16 7.15
N ARG A 54 -0.48 11.82 7.16
CA ARG A 54 -1.66 10.95 7.15
C ARG A 54 -1.64 9.99 8.34
N ASP A 55 -1.03 10.40 9.44
CA ASP A 55 -0.75 9.54 10.59
C ASP A 55 -2.02 8.87 11.14
N GLU A 56 -3.14 9.59 11.21
CA GLU A 56 -4.43 9.00 11.61
C GLU A 56 -4.94 7.93 10.64
N HIS A 57 -4.71 8.09 9.33
CA HIS A 57 -5.08 7.08 8.34
C HIS A 57 -4.18 5.85 8.48
N LEU A 58 -2.88 6.05 8.69
CA LEU A 58 -1.93 4.96 8.88
C LEU A 58 -2.31 4.12 10.11
N LYS A 59 -2.76 4.73 11.21
CA LYS A 59 -3.24 4.00 12.39
C LYS A 59 -4.40 3.05 12.02
N PHE A 60 -5.40 3.52 11.30
CA PHE A 60 -6.49 2.67 10.81
C PHE A 60 -5.98 1.59 9.85
N TRP A 61 -5.07 1.94 8.95
CA TRP A 61 -4.48 1.00 7.99
C TRP A 61 -3.80 -0.15 8.72
N LEU A 62 -2.89 0.13 9.67
CA LEU A 62 -2.18 -0.88 10.45
C LEU A 62 -3.15 -1.74 11.28
N PHE A 63 -4.15 -1.11 11.91
CA PHE A 63 -5.16 -1.81 12.70
C PHE A 63 -5.95 -2.84 11.88
N TYR A 64 -6.35 -2.49 10.66
CA TYR A 64 -7.11 -3.41 9.80
C TYR A 64 -6.22 -4.40 9.05
N LEU A 65 -5.08 -3.97 8.51
CA LEU A 65 -4.29 -4.78 7.59
C LEU A 65 -3.40 -5.80 8.29
N HIS A 66 -2.78 -5.50 9.44
CA HIS A 66 -1.91 -6.50 10.09
C HIS A 66 -2.62 -7.83 10.36
N PRO A 67 -3.85 -7.84 10.92
CA PRO A 67 -4.58 -9.09 11.10
C PRO A 67 -4.92 -9.78 9.77
N ILE A 68 -5.28 -9.02 8.73
CA ILE A 68 -5.62 -9.56 7.40
C ILE A 68 -4.40 -10.25 6.78
N LEU A 69 -3.26 -9.57 6.76
CA LEU A 69 -2.02 -10.05 6.15
C LEU A 69 -1.48 -11.29 6.86
N GLN A 70 -1.58 -11.35 8.20
CA GLN A 70 -1.24 -12.53 8.98
C GLN A 70 -2.15 -13.72 8.63
N ARG A 71 -3.47 -13.50 8.49
CA ARG A 71 -4.41 -14.56 8.05
C ARG A 71 -4.13 -15.05 6.62
N GLN A 72 -3.51 -14.22 5.78
CA GLN A 72 -3.11 -14.60 4.42
C GLN A 72 -1.79 -15.39 4.37
N GLN A 73 -1.14 -15.63 5.52
CA GLN A 73 0.10 -16.41 5.66
C GLN A 73 1.24 -15.93 4.72
N LEU A 74 1.41 -14.62 4.61
CA LEU A 74 2.48 -14.00 3.83
C LEU A 74 3.75 -13.82 4.69
N ASP A 75 4.95 -13.93 4.09
CA ASP A 75 6.15 -13.31 4.66
C ASP A 75 6.15 -11.87 4.18
N TYR A 76 5.79 -10.93 5.05
CA TYR A 76 5.60 -9.54 4.65
C TYR A 76 6.38 -8.55 5.52
N GLY A 77 6.57 -7.35 4.96
CA GLY A 77 7.09 -6.19 5.66
C GLY A 77 6.51 -4.89 5.12
N ASP A 78 6.36 -3.91 6.00
CA ASP A 78 5.85 -2.58 5.65
C ASP A 78 7.00 -1.57 5.55
N GLY A 79 7.16 -1.02 4.35
CA GLY A 79 8.03 0.12 4.06
C GLY A 79 7.15 1.35 3.80
N ASP A 80 6.99 2.17 4.83
CA ASP A 80 6.35 3.48 4.77
C ASP A 80 7.35 4.52 4.24
N GLU A 81 7.00 5.33 3.24
CA GLU A 81 7.90 6.36 2.70
C GLU A 81 7.25 7.74 2.51
N VAL A 82 8.03 8.82 2.68
CA VAL A 82 7.52 10.20 2.65
C VAL A 82 7.81 11.00 1.36
N PHE A 83 6.73 11.35 0.63
CA PHE A 83 6.46 12.30 -0.50
C PHE A 83 6.97 12.13 -1.98
N ASN A 84 6.02 12.41 -2.91
CA ASN A 84 5.89 12.24 -4.38
C ASN A 84 5.43 10.84 -4.86
N ARG A 85 4.10 10.66 -4.97
CA ARG A 85 3.39 9.38 -5.13
C ARG A 85 3.97 8.41 -6.16
N ALA A 86 4.46 8.85 -7.32
CA ALA A 86 5.05 7.91 -8.29
C ALA A 86 6.53 7.61 -8.02
N LYS A 87 7.30 8.64 -7.64
CA LYS A 87 8.72 8.51 -7.34
C LYS A 87 8.96 7.70 -6.07
N LEU A 88 8.08 7.81 -5.07
CA LEU A 88 8.10 7.02 -3.83
C LEU A 88 7.90 5.53 -4.06
N LEU A 89 7.01 5.13 -4.99
CA LEU A 89 6.82 3.69 -5.21
C LEU A 89 8.12 3.07 -5.74
N ASN A 90 8.85 3.81 -6.56
CA ASN A 90 10.17 3.38 -7.02
C ASN A 90 11.22 3.41 -5.89
N VAL A 91 11.19 4.42 -5.00
CA VAL A 91 12.09 4.47 -3.83
C VAL A 91 11.80 3.30 -2.89
N GLY A 92 10.54 3.09 -2.50
CA GLY A 92 10.11 1.99 -1.65
C GLY A 92 10.44 0.63 -2.23
N TYR A 93 10.34 0.47 -3.55
CA TYR A 93 10.80 -0.74 -4.22
C TYR A 93 12.31 -0.96 -4.01
N MET A 94 13.11 0.09 -4.24
CA MET A 94 14.58 0.02 -4.12
C MET A 94 15.05 -0.16 -2.67
N GLU A 95 14.40 0.51 -1.70
CA GLU A 95 14.75 0.39 -0.29
C GLU A 95 14.29 -0.95 0.30
N ALA A 96 13.11 -1.45 -0.07
CA ALA A 96 12.64 -2.77 0.36
C ALA A 96 13.62 -3.88 -0.07
N LEU A 97 14.16 -3.80 -1.30
CA LEU A 97 15.15 -4.76 -1.81
C LEU A 97 16.50 -4.72 -1.07
N LYS A 98 16.84 -3.62 -0.39
CA LYS A 98 18.05 -3.55 0.45
C LYS A 98 17.84 -4.26 1.80
N GLU A 99 16.61 -4.30 2.27
CA GLU A 99 16.26 -4.89 3.57
C GLU A 99 16.01 -6.40 3.47
N TYR A 100 15.42 -6.87 2.37
CA TYR A 100 15.10 -8.28 2.19
C TYR A 100 14.91 -8.66 0.72
N ASP A 101 15.03 -9.94 0.42
CA ASP A 101 14.92 -10.51 -0.93
C ASP A 101 13.44 -10.73 -1.32
N TYR A 102 12.64 -9.67 -1.24
CA TYR A 102 11.23 -9.67 -1.63
C TYR A 102 11.05 -10.03 -3.11
N ASP A 103 10.05 -10.87 -3.39
CA ASP A 103 9.68 -11.32 -4.74
C ASP A 103 8.34 -10.73 -5.21
N CYS A 104 7.65 -10.01 -4.32
CA CYS A 104 6.38 -9.35 -4.61
C CYS A 104 6.31 -7.97 -3.96
N PHE A 105 5.70 -7.02 -4.67
CA PHE A 105 5.55 -5.62 -4.22
C PHE A 105 4.09 -5.21 -4.34
N VAL A 106 3.49 -4.81 -3.22
CA VAL A 106 2.12 -4.30 -3.15
C VAL A 106 2.16 -2.81 -2.85
N PHE A 107 1.69 -2.02 -3.80
CA PHE A 107 1.54 -0.58 -3.64
C PHE A 107 0.14 -0.29 -3.12
N SER A 108 0.02 0.22 -1.89
CA SER A 108 -1.26 0.49 -1.24
C SER A 108 -1.38 1.96 -0.88
N ASP A 109 -2.52 2.59 -1.20
CA ASP A 109 -2.82 3.90 -0.61
C ASP A 109 -3.18 3.72 0.88
N VAL A 110 -2.72 4.65 1.73
CA VAL A 110 -2.93 4.61 3.18
C VAL A 110 -4.42 4.75 3.59
N ASP A 111 -5.27 5.23 2.68
CA ASP A 111 -6.69 5.47 2.91
C ASP A 111 -7.59 4.34 2.39
N LEU A 112 -7.05 3.26 1.81
CA LEU A 112 -7.84 2.17 1.24
C LEU A 112 -7.73 0.90 2.10
N ILE A 113 -8.85 0.47 2.67
CA ILE A 113 -8.92 -0.74 3.51
C ILE A 113 -9.76 -1.81 2.79
N PRO A 114 -9.25 -3.04 2.60
CA PRO A 114 -10.00 -4.12 1.97
C PRO A 114 -11.12 -4.62 2.88
N MET A 115 -12.33 -4.79 2.33
CA MET A 115 -13.50 -5.25 3.07
C MET A 115 -13.60 -6.77 3.17
N ASP A 116 -12.75 -7.50 2.46
CA ASP A 116 -12.79 -8.96 2.34
C ASP A 116 -11.36 -9.52 2.26
N ASP A 117 -11.01 -10.34 3.24
CA ASP A 117 -9.66 -10.90 3.41
C ASP A 117 -9.30 -11.92 2.33
N ARG A 118 -10.27 -12.37 1.52
CA ARG A 118 -10.01 -13.17 0.31
C ARG A 118 -9.35 -12.35 -0.79
N ASN A 119 -9.35 -11.02 -0.67
CA ASN A 119 -8.54 -10.14 -1.50
C ASN A 119 -7.08 -10.23 -1.05
N THR A 120 -6.36 -11.22 -1.58
CA THR A 120 -4.99 -11.54 -1.15
C THR A 120 -3.98 -10.48 -1.61
N TYR A 121 -3.19 -9.96 -0.67
CA TYR A 121 -2.16 -8.93 -0.90
C TYR A 121 -0.87 -9.59 -1.39
N LYS A 122 -0.95 -10.21 -2.57
CA LYS A 122 0.17 -10.92 -3.20
C LYS A 122 0.19 -10.73 -4.70
N CYS A 123 1.26 -11.21 -5.33
CA CYS A 123 1.49 -11.06 -6.76
C CYS A 123 0.91 -12.24 -7.54
N PHE A 124 0.59 -11.99 -8.81
CA PHE A 124 0.02 -12.96 -9.73
C PHE A 124 0.82 -12.95 -11.04
N SER A 125 0.49 -13.85 -11.97
CA SER A 125 1.13 -13.93 -13.29
C SER A 125 0.94 -12.68 -14.17
N GLN A 126 0.02 -11.80 -13.81
CA GLN A 126 -0.22 -10.50 -14.44
C GLN A 126 -0.32 -9.44 -13.33
N PRO A 127 0.01 -8.16 -13.62
CA PRO A 127 -0.21 -7.07 -12.69
C PRO A 127 -1.63 -7.11 -12.13
N ARG A 128 -1.76 -6.93 -10.81
CA ARG A 128 -3.01 -7.10 -10.07
C ARG A 128 -3.50 -5.74 -9.56
N HIS A 129 -4.75 -5.41 -9.87
CA HIS A 129 -5.42 -4.26 -9.28
C HIS A 129 -6.34 -4.72 -8.14
N LEU A 130 -5.95 -4.43 -6.89
CA LEU A 130 -6.62 -4.93 -5.68
C LEU A 130 -7.91 -4.15 -5.33
N SER A 131 -7.91 -2.83 -5.47
CA SER A 131 -9.04 -1.95 -5.09
C SER A 131 -10.04 -1.74 -6.22
N VAL A 132 -10.81 -2.78 -6.53
CA VAL A 132 -11.67 -2.84 -7.72
C VAL A 132 -12.99 -2.06 -7.54
N SER A 133 -13.58 -2.09 -6.35
CA SER A 133 -14.89 -1.53 -6.06
C SER A 133 -14.82 -0.69 -4.78
N MET A 134 -14.82 0.64 -4.91
CA MET A 134 -14.68 1.54 -3.77
C MET A 134 -16.03 2.10 -3.31
N ASP A 135 -16.20 2.25 -2.00
CA ASP A 135 -17.41 2.81 -1.37
C ASP A 135 -17.71 4.25 -1.82
N LYS A 136 -16.67 5.08 -2.02
CA LYS A 136 -16.80 6.46 -2.54
C LYS A 136 -17.50 6.54 -3.90
N PHE A 137 -17.42 5.49 -4.73
CA PHE A 137 -18.11 5.41 -6.02
C PHE A 137 -19.39 4.57 -5.97
N GLY A 138 -19.91 4.31 -4.76
CA GLY A 138 -21.08 3.45 -4.56
C GLY A 138 -20.84 2.02 -5.04
N PHE A 139 -19.59 1.53 -4.94
CA PHE A 139 -19.17 0.22 -5.41
C PHE A 139 -19.37 -0.04 -6.92
N ARG A 140 -19.57 1.00 -7.73
CA ARG A 140 -19.69 0.89 -9.19
C ARG A 140 -18.32 0.64 -9.81
N LEU A 141 -18.24 -0.39 -10.66
CA LEU A 141 -17.01 -0.73 -11.38
C LEU A 141 -16.74 0.30 -12.48
N SER A 142 -15.58 0.95 -12.44
CA SER A 142 -15.08 1.74 -13.56
C SER A 142 -14.26 0.81 -14.47
N SER A 143 -14.90 0.19 -15.46
CA SER A 143 -14.23 -0.59 -16.48
C SER A 143 -13.75 0.33 -17.60
N ARG A 144 -12.51 0.79 -17.52
CA ARG A 144 -11.81 1.41 -18.67
C ARG A 144 -10.73 0.45 -19.18
N GLY A 145 -11.14 -0.48 -20.05
CA GLY A 145 -10.32 -1.07 -21.13
C GLY A 145 -8.94 -1.66 -20.85
N MET A 146 -8.54 -1.95 -19.61
CA MET A 146 -7.23 -2.55 -19.31
C MET A 146 -7.36 -4.03 -18.93
N SER A 147 -6.60 -4.90 -19.62
CA SER A 147 -6.48 -6.35 -19.37
C SER A 147 -5.63 -6.67 -18.12
N ILE A 148 -5.96 -6.06 -16.98
CA ILE A 148 -5.24 -6.22 -15.72
C ILE A 148 -5.95 -7.27 -14.86
N SER A 149 -5.20 -8.12 -14.15
CA SER A 149 -5.77 -9.11 -13.22
C SER A 149 -6.52 -8.40 -12.09
N ARG A 150 -7.69 -8.91 -11.72
CA ARG A 150 -8.56 -8.32 -10.68
C ARG A 150 -9.25 -9.41 -9.85
N PRO A 151 -9.47 -9.20 -8.54
CA PRO A 151 -10.46 -9.99 -7.81
C PRO A 151 -11.87 -9.73 -8.37
N SER A 152 -12.83 -10.57 -8.00
CA SER A 152 -14.24 -10.30 -8.30
C SER A 152 -14.68 -8.98 -7.67
N GLY A 153 -15.67 -8.30 -8.25
CA GLY A 153 -16.18 -7.04 -7.69
C GLY A 153 -16.75 -7.17 -6.27
N ALA A 154 -17.09 -8.37 -5.83
CA ALA A 154 -17.51 -8.66 -4.47
C ALA A 154 -16.32 -8.71 -3.49
N ILE A 155 -15.23 -9.38 -3.88
CA ILE A 155 -14.01 -9.55 -3.06
C ILE A 155 -13.14 -8.28 -3.09
N GLY A 156 -13.05 -7.63 -4.24
CA GLY A 156 -12.24 -6.41 -4.44
C GLY A 156 -12.88 -5.13 -3.88
N LYS A 157 -13.77 -5.24 -2.89
CA LYS A 157 -14.37 -4.09 -2.23
C LYS A 157 -13.39 -3.45 -1.27
N CYS A 158 -13.24 -2.13 -1.36
CA CYS A 158 -12.44 -1.35 -0.44
C CYS A 158 -13.26 -0.19 0.13
N ARG A 159 -13.01 0.12 1.41
CA ARG A 159 -13.57 1.30 2.07
C ARG A 159 -12.50 2.39 2.12
N MET A 160 -12.84 3.59 1.67
CA MET A 160 -11.94 4.74 1.66
C MET A 160 -12.09 5.54 2.97
N ILE A 161 -10.98 5.80 3.65
CA ILE A 161 -10.94 6.75 4.77
C ILE A 161 -11.14 8.16 4.19
N ARG A 162 -12.28 8.76 4.52
CA ARG A 162 -12.68 10.05 3.95
C ARG A 162 -11.76 11.16 4.41
N HIS A 163 -11.35 12.00 3.47
CA HIS A 163 -10.54 13.17 3.73
C HIS A 163 -10.73 14.23 2.65
N ASP A 164 -10.43 15.48 3.00
CA ASP A 164 -10.35 16.57 2.03
C ASP A 164 -9.17 16.34 1.09
N ARG A 165 -9.36 16.68 -0.19
CA ARG A 165 -8.29 16.57 -1.19
C ARG A 165 -7.04 17.31 -0.71
N ASP A 166 -5.90 16.68 -0.91
CA ASP A 166 -4.62 17.33 -0.66
C ASP A 166 -4.49 18.57 -1.56
N LYS A 167 -4.28 19.74 -0.97
CA LYS A 167 -4.11 21.02 -1.69
C LYS A 167 -2.98 21.00 -2.73
N GLN A 168 -2.07 20.02 -2.64
CA GLN A 168 -0.95 19.84 -3.55
C GLN A 168 -1.20 18.79 -4.65
N ASN A 169 -2.43 18.27 -4.75
CA ASN A 169 -2.83 17.23 -5.69
C ASN A 169 -4.04 17.68 -6.52
N GLU A 170 -3.98 18.90 -7.05
CA GLU A 170 -5.02 19.41 -7.96
C GLU A 170 -5.07 18.60 -9.25
N PRO A 171 -6.26 18.39 -9.86
CA PRO A 171 -6.39 17.64 -11.10
C PRO A 171 -5.47 18.22 -12.18
N ASN A 172 -4.57 17.38 -12.70
CA ASN A 172 -3.71 17.79 -13.80
C ASN A 172 -4.58 18.02 -15.06
N PRO A 173 -4.71 19.26 -15.56
CA PRO A 173 -5.55 19.56 -16.72
C PRO A 173 -5.03 18.90 -18.01
N GLN A 174 -3.75 18.54 -18.08
CA GLN A 174 -3.09 17.92 -19.24
C GLN A 174 -3.05 16.39 -19.17
N ARG A 175 -3.96 15.76 -18.39
CA ARG A 175 -3.89 14.32 -18.11
C ARG A 175 -3.89 13.44 -19.36
N PHE A 176 -4.64 13.82 -20.40
CA PHE A 176 -4.77 13.02 -21.62
C PHE A 176 -3.54 13.13 -22.53
N ASP A 177 -2.99 14.33 -22.70
CA ASP A 177 -1.78 14.57 -23.50
C ASP A 177 -0.56 13.84 -22.93
N ARG A 178 -0.51 13.72 -21.59
CA ARG A 178 0.55 12.98 -20.90
C ARG A 178 0.51 11.47 -21.11
N ILE A 179 -0.61 10.87 -21.53
CA ILE A 179 -0.67 9.42 -21.80
C ILE A 179 0.17 9.06 -23.04
N ALA A 180 0.13 9.90 -24.07
CA ALA A 180 0.97 9.74 -25.25
C ALA A 180 2.45 9.88 -24.88
N HIS A 181 2.78 10.90 -24.08
CA HIS A 181 4.14 11.14 -23.62
C HIS A 181 4.68 10.01 -22.72
N THR A 182 3.85 9.43 -21.84
CA THR A 182 4.24 8.26 -21.02
C THR A 182 4.73 7.10 -21.88
N ARG A 183 4.11 6.86 -23.04
CA ARG A 183 4.54 5.78 -23.95
C ARG A 183 5.92 6.03 -24.54
N GLU A 184 6.29 7.29 -24.73
CA GLU A 184 7.61 7.70 -25.25
C GLU A 184 8.69 7.68 -24.17
N THR A 185 8.34 8.06 -22.94
CA THR A 185 9.32 8.25 -21.86
C THR A 185 9.49 7.05 -20.94
N MET A 186 8.57 6.08 -20.91
CA MET A 186 8.59 4.98 -19.91
C MET A 186 9.89 4.16 -19.83
N ASN A 187 10.65 4.06 -20.93
CA ASN A 187 11.92 3.33 -20.96
C ASN A 187 13.12 4.19 -20.50
N ARG A 188 12.94 5.51 -20.45
CA ARG A 188 13.98 6.50 -20.12
C ARG A 188 13.72 7.25 -18.82
N ASP A 189 12.51 7.19 -18.30
CA ASP A 189 12.06 7.87 -17.08
C ASP A 189 11.36 6.87 -16.16
N GLY A 190 12.03 6.49 -15.06
CA GLY A 190 11.59 5.44 -14.16
C GLY A 190 12.63 5.10 -13.09
N ILE A 191 12.74 3.81 -12.73
CA ILE A 191 13.72 3.33 -11.74
C ILE A 191 15.16 3.62 -12.18
N ASN A 192 15.44 3.55 -13.48
CA ASN A 192 16.78 3.78 -14.05
C ASN A 192 17.29 5.23 -13.92
N THR A 193 16.40 6.20 -13.74
CA THR A 193 16.73 7.63 -13.55
C THR A 193 16.42 8.13 -12.15
N LEU A 194 16.08 7.22 -11.23
CA LEU A 194 15.62 7.55 -9.89
C LEU A 194 16.75 8.18 -9.05
N THR A 195 16.56 9.45 -8.67
CA THR A 195 17.46 10.19 -7.78
C THR A 195 16.75 10.58 -6.49
N TYR A 196 17.32 10.22 -5.35
CA TYR A 196 16.80 10.55 -4.03
C TYR A 196 17.91 10.44 -2.98
N LYS A 197 17.66 11.00 -1.80
CA LYS A 197 18.49 10.84 -0.62
C LYS A 197 17.64 10.36 0.55
N VAL A 198 18.07 9.28 1.20
CA VAL A 198 17.46 8.86 2.48
C VAL A 198 17.87 9.87 3.56
N VAL A 199 16.86 10.51 4.16
CA VAL A 199 17.03 11.48 5.25
C VAL A 199 17.02 10.76 6.59
N ARG A 200 16.10 9.82 6.77
CA ARG A 200 15.91 9.11 8.04
C ARG A 200 15.23 7.77 7.82
N VAL A 201 15.60 6.77 8.61
CA VAL A 201 14.91 5.48 8.70
C VAL A 201 14.50 5.25 10.16
N GLU A 202 13.24 4.91 10.38
CA GLU A 202 12.66 4.64 11.70
C GLU A 202 11.99 3.28 11.67
N LYS A 203 12.37 2.37 12.59
CA LYS A 203 11.76 1.04 12.68
C LYS A 203 10.86 0.97 13.92
N ASP A 204 9.54 1.07 13.71
CA ASP A 204 8.53 0.76 14.72
C ASP A 204 8.30 -0.76 14.78
N GLN A 205 7.55 -1.27 15.75
CA GLN A 205 7.10 -2.66 15.71
C GLN A 205 6.16 -2.92 14.53
N LEU A 206 5.32 -1.93 14.17
CA LEU A 206 4.25 -2.09 13.19
C LEU A 206 4.67 -1.75 11.75
N TYR A 207 5.71 -0.93 11.56
CA TYR A 207 6.14 -0.49 10.23
C TYR A 207 7.60 -0.02 10.23
N THR A 208 8.18 0.10 9.05
CA THR A 208 9.44 0.83 8.82
C THR A 208 9.13 2.11 8.07
N LYS A 209 9.52 3.28 8.61
CA LYS A 209 9.32 4.58 7.96
C LYS A 209 10.63 5.13 7.43
N ILE A 210 10.66 5.40 6.12
CA ILE A 210 11.79 5.91 5.37
C ILE A 210 11.45 7.32 4.89
N THR A 211 12.07 8.31 5.50
CA THR A 211 11.96 9.69 5.07
C THR A 211 13.00 9.94 3.99
N VAL A 212 12.55 10.38 2.81
CA VAL A 212 13.43 10.64 1.67
C VAL A 212 13.28 12.07 1.15
N ASP A 213 14.37 12.59 0.60
CA ASP A 213 14.40 13.81 -0.20
C ASP A 213 14.50 13.39 -1.68
N VAL A 214 13.44 13.67 -2.43
CA VAL A 214 13.33 13.33 -3.85
C VAL A 214 13.64 14.51 -4.78
N GLY A 215 14.13 15.63 -4.22
CA GLY A 215 14.39 16.86 -4.96
C GLY A 215 13.11 17.62 -5.35
N LYS A 216 13.29 18.79 -5.98
CA LYS A 216 12.18 19.58 -6.54
C LYS A 216 11.87 19.10 -7.96
N PRO A 217 10.61 19.27 -8.44
CA PRO A 217 10.31 19.06 -9.85
C PRO A 217 11.24 19.93 -10.71
N THR A 218 11.93 19.33 -11.68
CA THR A 218 12.55 20.09 -12.77
C THR A 218 11.43 20.79 -13.55
N GLN A 219 11.49 22.12 -13.62
CA GLN A 219 10.55 22.95 -14.38
C GLN A 219 10.60 22.61 -15.87
#